data_AF-A0A5C2T7I6-F1
#
_entry.id   AF-A0A5C2T7I6-F1
#
_cell.length_a   1.000
_cell.length_b   1.000
_cell.length_c   1.000
_cell.angle_alpha   90.00
_cell.angle_beta   90.00
_cell.angle_gamma   90.00
#
_symmetry.space_group_name_H-M   'P 1'
#
loop_
_entity.id
_entity.type
_entity.pdbx_description
1 polymer ?
#
loop_
_entity_poly.entity_id
_entity_poly.type
_entity_poly.pdbx_seq_one_letter_code
_entity_poly.pdbx_strand_id
1 'polypeptide(L)'
;MLKSLETQGSLTAGELPTFDYAEWTEGTEELAEKSVEELAGMLGLPSVAVPGMNETEDPVGIVDPWTVEGQLAMDGEGAVPLGLFGHQWQGLVKLVYNLMHPRNTLLMDSVGVGKTAQAISTLLMYEFIR
;
A
#
# COMPACT_ATOMS: atom_id res chain seq x y z
N MET A 1 -53.38 15.41 -23.79
CA MET A 1 -53.55 14.81 -22.45
C MET A 1 -52.29 13.99 -22.17
N LEU A 2 -51.29 14.64 -21.57
CA LEU A 2 -49.98 14.06 -21.22
C LEU A 2 -50.14 13.26 -19.91
N LYS A 3 -49.71 12.00 -19.88
CA LYS A 3 -49.40 11.31 -18.62
C LYS A 3 -47.90 11.51 -18.33
N SER A 4 -47.63 12.39 -17.38
CA SER A 4 -46.31 12.66 -16.82
C SER A 4 -45.89 11.50 -15.93
N LEU A 5 -44.61 11.12 -16.06
CA LEU A 5 -43.93 10.09 -15.31
C LEU A 5 -44.02 10.31 -13.80
N GLU A 6 -44.20 9.20 -13.09
CA GLU A 6 -44.26 9.11 -11.64
C GLU A 6 -42.96 9.59 -10.99
N THR A 7 -43.13 10.41 -9.96
CA THR A 7 -42.09 11.01 -9.15
C THR A 7 -41.39 9.92 -8.34
N GLN A 8 -40.21 9.47 -8.79
CA GLN A 8 -39.30 8.74 -7.92
C GLN A 8 -38.82 9.70 -6.82
N GLY A 9 -39.02 9.27 -5.57
CA GLY A 9 -38.75 10.05 -4.38
C GLY A 9 -37.33 10.62 -4.38
N SER A 10 -37.23 11.92 -4.14
CA SER A 10 -35.98 12.60 -3.82
C SER A 10 -35.32 11.87 -2.65
N LEU A 11 -34.16 11.27 -2.92
CA LEU A 11 -33.22 10.92 -1.87
C LEU A 11 -32.85 12.24 -1.19
N THR A 12 -33.32 12.46 0.04
CA THR A 12 -32.80 13.53 0.87
C THR A 12 -31.32 13.24 1.08
N ALA A 13 -30.45 14.15 0.66
CA ALA A 13 -29.02 14.07 0.89
C ALA A 13 -28.78 13.93 2.40
N GLY A 14 -28.69 12.69 2.88
CA GLY A 14 -28.18 12.41 4.22
C GLY A 14 -26.81 13.07 4.28
N GLU A 15 -26.61 13.90 5.30
CA GLU A 15 -25.42 14.70 5.52
C GLU A 15 -24.18 13.85 5.24
N LEU A 16 -23.49 14.14 4.13
CA LEU A 16 -22.19 13.54 3.88
C LEU A 16 -21.31 13.88 5.09
N PRO A 17 -20.51 12.92 5.60
CA PRO A 17 -19.59 13.22 6.69
C PRO A 17 -18.77 14.46 6.35
N THR A 18 -18.88 15.48 7.19
CA THR A 18 -18.10 16.71 7.05
C THR A 18 -16.68 16.41 7.47
N PHE A 19 -15.75 16.41 6.51
CA PHE A 19 -14.33 16.26 6.78
C PHE A 19 -13.74 17.63 7.12
N ASP A 20 -13.06 17.72 8.27
CA ASP A 20 -12.22 18.88 8.56
C ASP A 20 -10.86 18.71 7.89
N TYR A 21 -10.60 19.48 6.84
CA TYR A 21 -9.32 19.46 6.13
C TYR A 21 -8.17 20.06 6.97
N ALA A 22 -8.45 20.79 8.05
CA ALA A 22 -7.43 21.32 8.94
C ALA A 22 -6.71 20.23 9.76
N GLU A 23 -7.34 19.06 9.93
CA GLU A 23 -6.73 17.90 10.59
C GLU A 23 -5.76 17.12 9.68
N TRP A 24 -5.77 17.41 8.37
CA TRP A 24 -4.91 16.74 7.41
C TRP A 24 -3.52 17.39 7.38
N THR A 25 -2.49 16.56 7.55
CA THR A 25 -1.09 16.99 7.46
C THR A 25 -0.37 16.20 6.37
N GLU A 26 0.51 16.85 5.62
CA GLU A 26 1.58 16.15 4.88
C GLU A 26 2.45 15.41 5.92
N GLY A 27 2.96 14.22 5.56
CA GLY A 27 3.23 13.21 6.61
C GLY A 27 4.37 12.25 6.34
N THR A 28 5.38 12.64 5.57
CA THR A 28 6.58 11.81 5.37
C THR A 28 7.89 12.58 5.51
N GLU A 29 7.83 13.88 5.81
CA GLU A 29 9.00 14.75 5.97
C GLU A 29 9.92 14.24 7.08
N GLU A 30 9.34 13.72 8.16
CA GLU A 30 10.08 13.12 9.28
C GLU A 30 10.83 11.82 8.91
N LEU A 31 10.49 11.23 7.76
CA LEU A 31 11.05 9.98 7.26
C LEU A 31 12.03 10.19 6.09
N ALA A 32 12.11 11.41 5.54
CA ALA A 32 12.86 11.69 4.31
C ALA A 32 14.37 11.40 4.43
N GLU A 33 14.97 11.65 5.59
CA GLU A 33 16.40 11.46 5.84
C GLU A 33 16.76 10.06 6.36
N LYS A 34 15.79 9.17 6.53
CA LYS A 34 16.00 7.84 7.09
C LYS A 34 16.46 6.85 6.02
N SER A 35 17.45 6.05 6.37
CA SER A 35 17.84 4.86 5.61
C SER A 35 16.75 3.79 5.64
N VAL A 36 16.80 2.86 4.68
CA VAL A 36 15.84 1.76 4.61
C VAL A 36 15.93 0.86 5.85
N GLU A 37 17.13 0.67 6.38
CA GLU A 37 17.40 -0.09 7.60
C GLU A 37 16.75 0.56 8.82
N GLU A 38 16.85 1.89 8.95
CA GLU A 38 16.17 2.63 10.01
C GLU A 38 14.65 2.55 9.88
N LEU A 39 14.12 2.64 8.66
CA LEU A 39 12.69 2.51 8.39
C LEU A 39 12.17 1.11 8.73
N ALA A 40 12.90 0.06 8.36
CA ALA A 40 12.58 -1.31 8.76
C ALA A 40 12.65 -1.49 10.29
N GLY A 41 13.66 -0.89 10.93
CA GLY A 41 13.79 -0.88 12.40
C GLY A 41 12.62 -0.19 13.10
N MET A 42 12.07 0.88 12.53
CA MET A 42 10.87 1.54 13.07
C MET A 42 9.63 0.64 13.03
N LEU A 43 9.56 -0.30 12.10
CA LEU A 43 8.50 -1.32 12.00
C LEU A 43 8.74 -2.53 12.92
N GLY A 44 9.85 -2.55 13.67
CA GLY A 44 10.23 -3.67 14.52
C GLY A 44 10.74 -4.89 13.75
N LEU A 45 11.14 -4.71 12.49
CA LEU A 45 11.63 -5.81 11.66
C LEU A 45 13.11 -6.11 11.95
N PRO A 46 13.51 -7.38 12.00
CA PRO A 46 14.90 -7.77 12.23
C PRO A 46 15.80 -7.58 11.00
N SER A 47 15.20 -7.38 9.82
CA SER A 47 15.88 -7.22 8.53
C SER A 47 15.05 -6.35 7.58
N VAL A 48 15.68 -5.88 6.50
CA VAL A 48 15.02 -5.15 5.40
C VAL A 48 14.22 -6.12 4.53
N ALA A 49 13.16 -6.68 5.08
CA ALA A 49 12.25 -7.59 4.39
C ALA A 49 10.86 -7.50 5.01
N VAL A 50 9.84 -7.37 4.17
CA VAL A 50 8.45 -7.41 4.63
C VAL A 50 8.05 -8.89 4.84
N PRO A 51 7.59 -9.28 6.04
CA PRO A 51 7.21 -10.67 6.31
C PRO A 51 6.14 -11.18 5.33
N GLY A 52 6.37 -12.33 4.72
CA GLY A 52 5.43 -12.94 3.76
C GLY A 52 5.44 -12.33 2.36
N MET A 53 6.32 -11.36 2.07
CA MET A 53 6.56 -10.89 0.72
C MET A 53 7.56 -11.82 0.01
N ASN A 54 7.40 -12.00 -1.31
CA ASN A 54 8.38 -12.73 -2.10
C ASN A 54 9.74 -12.01 -2.09
N GLU A 55 10.82 -12.76 -2.08
CA GLU A 55 12.19 -12.22 -2.10
C GLU A 55 12.69 -11.92 -3.51
N THR A 56 12.08 -12.55 -4.51
CA THR A 56 12.48 -12.47 -5.91
C THR A 56 11.28 -12.28 -6.84
N GLU A 57 11.54 -11.78 -8.04
CA GLU A 57 10.58 -11.66 -9.13
C GLU A 57 11.20 -12.08 -10.47
N ASP A 58 10.35 -12.55 -11.41
CA ASP A 58 10.73 -12.70 -12.82
C ASP A 58 10.72 -11.31 -13.48
N PRO A 59 11.87 -10.77 -13.91
CA PRO A 59 11.95 -9.42 -14.48
C PRO A 59 11.17 -9.27 -15.79
N VAL A 60 10.84 -10.38 -16.47
CA VAL A 60 10.12 -10.35 -17.75
C VAL A 60 8.62 -10.59 -17.57
N GLY A 61 8.22 -11.20 -16.44
CA GLY A 61 6.82 -11.47 -16.10
C GLY A 61 6.09 -12.32 -17.15
N ILE A 62 6.81 -13.23 -17.82
CA ILE A 62 6.25 -14.04 -18.92
C ILE A 62 5.45 -15.22 -18.37
N VAL A 63 5.84 -15.74 -17.20
CA VAL A 63 5.27 -16.96 -16.63
C VAL A 63 4.30 -16.60 -15.50
N ASP A 64 3.16 -17.30 -15.43
CA ASP A 64 2.19 -17.14 -14.35
C ASP A 64 2.84 -17.56 -13.00
N PRO A 65 2.96 -16.64 -12.02
CA PRO A 65 3.63 -16.91 -10.74
C PRO A 65 2.95 -18.00 -9.91
N TRP A 66 1.69 -18.33 -10.19
CA TRP A 66 0.94 -19.37 -9.46
C TRP A 66 1.04 -20.77 -10.08
N THR A 67 1.85 -20.91 -11.13
CA THR A 67 2.19 -22.21 -11.71
C THR A 67 3.49 -22.75 -11.12
N VAL A 68 3.70 -24.07 -11.22
CA VAL A 68 4.97 -24.71 -10.84
C VAL A 68 6.14 -24.12 -11.62
N GLU A 69 5.92 -23.84 -12.90
CA GLU A 69 6.91 -23.21 -13.79
C GLU A 69 7.27 -21.79 -13.33
N GLY A 70 6.28 -21.00 -12.92
CA GLY A 70 6.49 -19.65 -12.38
C GLY A 70 7.23 -19.64 -11.05
N GLN A 71 6.91 -20.58 -10.16
CA GLN A 71 7.65 -20.73 -8.89
C GLN A 71 9.11 -21.12 -9.16
N LEU A 72 9.35 -22.07 -10.07
CA LEU A 72 10.72 -22.45 -10.47
C LEU A 72 11.47 -21.29 -11.14
N ALA A 73 10.77 -20.41 -11.87
CA ALA A 73 11.37 -19.23 -12.48
C ALA A 73 11.82 -18.20 -11.43
N MET A 74 11.07 -18.04 -10.34
CA MET A 74 11.44 -17.16 -9.22
C MET A 74 12.62 -17.70 -8.38
N ASP A 75 12.85 -19.01 -8.41
CA ASP A 75 14.00 -19.66 -7.75
C ASP A 75 15.22 -19.85 -8.68
N GLY A 76 15.09 -19.48 -9.96
CA GLY A 76 16.09 -19.71 -11.00
C GLY A 76 17.16 -18.60 -11.11
N GLU A 77 18.20 -18.86 -11.90
CA GLU A 77 19.32 -17.91 -12.11
C GLU A 77 18.92 -16.56 -12.74
N GLY A 78 17.72 -16.48 -13.35
CA GLY A 78 17.21 -15.25 -13.98
C GLY A 78 16.37 -14.37 -13.05
N ALA A 79 16.08 -14.83 -11.83
CA ALA A 79 15.27 -14.08 -10.89
C ALA A 79 16.02 -12.86 -10.34
N VAL A 80 15.33 -11.74 -10.17
CA VAL A 80 15.90 -10.52 -9.60
C VAL A 80 15.33 -10.27 -8.21
N PRO A 81 16.07 -9.60 -7.30
CA PRO A 81 15.55 -9.27 -5.98
C PRO A 81 14.30 -8.42 -6.07
N LEU A 82 13.22 -8.87 -5.45
CA LEU A 82 12.01 -8.08 -5.25
C LEU A 82 12.16 -7.29 -3.96
N GLY A 83 12.09 -5.97 -4.06
CA GLY A 83 12.25 -5.10 -2.90
C GLY A 83 11.53 -3.78 -3.07
N LEU A 84 11.18 -3.17 -1.95
CA LEU A 84 10.64 -1.83 -1.92
C LEU A 84 11.77 -0.79 -2.06
N PHE A 85 11.52 0.25 -2.84
CA PHE A 85 12.35 1.44 -2.89
C PHE A 85 12.23 2.27 -1.59
N GLY A 86 13.18 3.17 -1.34
CA GLY A 86 13.23 3.98 -0.11
C GLY A 86 11.93 4.76 0.17
N HIS A 87 11.34 5.40 -0.84
CA HIS A 87 10.07 6.11 -0.68
C HIS A 87 8.89 5.16 -0.39
N GLN A 88 8.95 3.92 -0.88
CA GLN A 88 7.94 2.91 -0.56
C GLN A 88 8.04 2.46 0.89
N TRP A 89 9.25 2.34 1.44
CA TRP A 89 9.48 2.11 2.87
C TRP A 89 8.95 3.27 3.73
N GLN A 90 9.16 4.52 3.32
CA GLN A 90 8.62 5.69 4.03
C GLN A 90 7.09 5.64 4.07
N GLY A 91 6.45 5.36 2.92
CA GLY A 91 5.00 5.18 2.85
C GLY A 91 4.49 4.02 3.70
N LEU A 92 5.20 2.89 3.72
CA LEU A 92 4.86 1.73 4.55
C LEU A 92 4.90 2.07 6.05
N VAL A 93 5.97 2.73 6.52
CA VAL A 93 6.07 3.20 7.91
C VAL A 93 4.90 4.09 8.27
N LYS A 94 4.55 5.06 7.41
CA LYS A 94 3.43 5.97 7.67
C LYS A 94 2.08 5.25 7.70
N LEU A 95 1.86 4.34 6.75
CA LEU A 95 0.64 3.55 6.66
C LEU A 95 0.45 2.66 7.89
N VAL A 96 1.49 1.94 8.33
CA VAL A 96 1.44 1.11 9.54
C VAL A 96 1.24 1.96 10.78
N TYR A 97 1.94 3.10 10.90
CA TYR A 97 1.75 4.00 12.04
C TYR A 97 0.30 4.52 12.13
N ASN A 98 -0.28 4.96 11.01
CA ASN A 98 -1.66 5.44 10.96
C ASN A 98 -2.70 4.31 11.11
N LEU A 99 -2.36 3.09 10.70
CA LEU A 99 -3.18 1.90 10.96
C LEU A 99 -3.26 1.60 12.47
N MET A 100 -2.13 1.72 13.19
CA MET A 100 -2.10 1.55 14.65
C MET A 100 -2.74 2.72 15.41
N HIS A 101 -2.71 3.93 14.84
CA HIS A 101 -3.36 5.13 15.38
C HIS A 101 -4.55 5.50 14.51
N PRO A 102 -5.72 4.84 14.64
CA PRO A 102 -6.79 4.71 13.63
C PRO A 102 -7.09 6.01 12.85
N ARG A 103 -6.23 6.30 11.87
CA ARG A 103 -6.18 7.54 11.10
C ARG A 103 -6.27 7.14 9.64
N ASN A 104 -7.15 7.83 8.93
CA ASN A 104 -7.26 7.64 7.49
C ASN A 104 -6.02 8.22 6.82
N THR A 105 -5.49 7.51 5.81
CA THR A 105 -4.32 7.95 5.04
C THR A 105 -4.70 7.99 3.57
N LEU A 106 -4.40 9.11 2.90
CA LEU A 106 -4.53 9.24 1.45
C LEU A 106 -3.14 9.19 0.82
N LEU A 107 -2.90 8.20 -0.04
CA LEU A 107 -1.63 8.03 -0.74
C LEU A 107 -1.64 8.81 -2.06
N MET A 108 -1.06 10.02 -2.06
CA MET A 108 -1.07 10.94 -3.21
C MET A 108 0.19 10.89 -4.09
N ASP A 109 1.00 9.84 -3.97
CA ASP A 109 2.19 9.66 -4.82
C ASP A 109 1.83 9.60 -6.32
N SER A 110 2.77 9.99 -7.18
CA SER A 110 2.63 9.90 -8.64
C SER A 110 2.29 8.48 -9.11
N VAL A 111 1.65 8.38 -10.29
CA VAL A 111 1.35 7.08 -10.91
C VAL A 111 2.66 6.37 -11.29
N GLY A 112 2.72 5.05 -11.10
CA GLY A 112 3.91 4.24 -11.40
C GLY A 112 4.98 4.21 -10.30
N VAL A 113 4.80 4.95 -9.20
CA VAL A 113 5.74 5.00 -8.06
C VAL A 113 5.66 3.76 -7.15
N GLY A 114 4.69 2.87 -7.41
CA GLY A 114 4.55 1.59 -6.73
C GLY A 114 3.64 1.60 -5.50
N LYS A 115 2.54 2.37 -5.57
CA LYS A 115 1.49 2.41 -4.54
C LYS A 115 0.86 1.05 -4.21
N THR A 116 0.71 0.19 -5.23
CA THR A 116 0.20 -1.17 -5.04
C THR A 116 1.11 -1.99 -4.13
N ALA A 117 2.43 -1.90 -4.31
CA ALA A 117 3.39 -2.61 -3.47
C ALA A 117 3.36 -2.08 -2.02
N GLN A 118 3.21 -0.76 -1.82
CA GLN A 118 3.01 -0.17 -0.48
C GLN A 118 1.74 -0.71 0.20
N ALA A 119 0.63 -0.80 -0.55
CA ALA A 119 -0.64 -1.33 -0.03
C ALA A 119 -0.54 -2.81 0.35
N ILE A 120 0.01 -3.66 -0.53
CA ILE A 120 0.24 -5.10 -0.25
C ILE A 120 1.13 -5.27 0.97
N SER A 121 2.24 -4.52 1.03
CA SER A 121 3.17 -4.57 2.16
C SER A 121 2.51 -4.16 3.47
N THR A 122 1.61 -3.17 3.44
CA THR A 122 0.84 -2.77 4.63
C THR A 122 -0.10 -3.87 5.10
N LEU A 123 -0.74 -4.60 4.18
CA LEU A 123 -1.59 -5.74 4.51
C LEU A 123 -0.79 -6.91 5.11
N LEU A 124 0.38 -7.19 4.56
CA LEU A 124 1.30 -8.19 5.10
C LEU A 124 1.79 -7.82 6.50
N MET A 125 2.17 -6.55 6.70
CA MET A 125 2.53 -6.03 8.03
C MET A 125 1.36 -6.13 9.01
N TYR A 126 0.13 -5.85 8.59
CA TYR A 126 -1.05 -5.99 9.44
C TYR A 126 -1.22 -7.43 9.92
N GLU A 127 -1.14 -8.42 9.02
CA GLU A 127 -1.25 -9.83 9.41
C GLU A 127 -0.07 -10.29 10.26
N PHE A 128 1.13 -9.74 10.05
CA PHE A 128 2.30 -10.04 10.87
C PHE A 128 2.20 -9.46 12.30
N ILE A 129 1.59 -8.29 12.46
CA ILE A 129 1.45 -7.61 13.76
C ILE A 129 0.27 -8.17 14.59
N ARG A 130 -0.73 -8.76 13.92
CA ARG A 130 -1.96 -9.29 14.53
C ARG A 130 -1.75 -10.56 15.35
#